data_AF-A0AAW0P880-F1
#
_entry.id   AF-A0AAW0P880-F1
#
_cell.length_a   1.000
_cell.length_b   1.000
_cell.length_c   1.000
_cell.angle_alpha   90.00
_cell.angle_beta   90.00
_cell.angle_gamma   90.00
#
_symmetry.space_group_name_H-M   'P 1'
#
loop_
_entity.id
_entity.type
_entity.pdbx_description
1 polymer ?
#
loop_
_entity_poly.entity_id
_entity_poly.type
_entity_poly.pdbx_seq_one_letter_code
_entity_poly.pdbx_strand_id
1 'polypeptide(L)'
;MAKINVSELNAYDFERGFDEKRVLEWMQENWTSSFIFSGLYAAFVFAGQHFMRERPKMNLRRPLALWSLSLAIFSTIGTLRTGYYMMYVLTTSGFRESVCDVTFYHAPLTKFWACAFAFSKAPELGDTVFIILRKQRLIFLHWYHHITVLLYTWFSYKDKVAGGGWFMTMNYFVHSIMYTYYAARASGYRIPRFCAMFITTMQILQMVMGLAVVASSRGRPPQHCTDCLGKHAEEARGTDCQNPVSIMSLWMILPLSLPVFMITGIWVVYAMALYNQHVCPVNNWLYNESCEEELHMQRGPVLCCTLENIPLISKSGTMPPESCFFSLVCSTGSFMVLLIGLLRYAHVIEKHQNCILNTAGLSTGWICAAGLIMVGNFQVDYAKVLHYVGAGVAFPSSMLFVCLQSALTYRLAKTQGEYRTGHLRVAMTMLALVALVLSILLDSFVLQHASAIFEWIYCMLIMLFYGTFAFEFSDISGTRS
;
A
#
# COMPACT_ATOMS: atom_id res chain seq x y z
N MET A 1 12.09 -28.33 -24.64
CA MET A 1 11.15 -27.19 -24.73
C MET A 1 11.76 -26.16 -25.68
N ALA A 2 10.98 -25.69 -26.66
CA ALA A 2 11.48 -24.86 -27.76
C ALA A 2 12.11 -23.56 -27.25
N LYS A 3 13.32 -23.23 -27.72
CA LYS A 3 13.92 -21.91 -27.58
C LYS A 3 13.14 -20.97 -28.50
N ILE A 4 12.24 -20.17 -27.93
CA ILE A 4 11.55 -19.11 -28.68
C ILE A 4 12.60 -18.07 -29.04
N ASN A 5 12.85 -17.87 -30.33
CA ASN A 5 13.79 -16.86 -30.82
C ASN A 5 13.14 -15.47 -30.73
N VAL A 6 13.90 -14.43 -30.33
CA VAL A 6 13.41 -13.03 -30.30
C VAL A 6 12.89 -12.56 -31.66
N SER A 7 13.35 -13.17 -32.76
CA SER A 7 12.86 -12.93 -34.12
C SER A 7 11.44 -13.46 -34.38
N GLU A 8 10.88 -14.33 -33.52
CA GLU A 8 9.48 -14.80 -33.59
C GLU A 8 8.50 -13.87 -32.86
N LEU A 9 8.99 -12.89 -32.10
CA LEU A 9 8.16 -11.82 -31.53
C LEU A 9 7.77 -10.85 -32.67
N ASN A 10 6.83 -11.27 -33.51
CA ASN A 10 6.25 -10.50 -34.62
C ASN A 10 5.50 -9.25 -34.08
N ALA A 11 6.27 -8.23 -33.70
CA ALA A 11 5.78 -6.89 -33.42
C ALA A 11 5.21 -6.28 -34.70
N TYR A 12 4.03 -5.67 -34.60
CA TYR A 12 3.44 -4.93 -35.71
C TYR A 12 4.22 -3.64 -35.96
N ASP A 13 4.13 -3.10 -37.17
CA ASP A 13 4.88 -1.90 -37.55
C ASP A 13 4.54 -0.69 -36.65
N PHE A 14 3.28 -0.57 -36.21
CA PHE A 14 2.88 0.49 -35.28
C PHE A 14 3.46 0.32 -33.88
N GLU A 15 3.69 -0.92 -33.42
CA GLU A 15 4.30 -1.18 -32.10
C GLU A 15 5.80 -0.87 -32.16
N ARG A 16 6.47 -1.23 -33.26
CA ARG A 16 7.89 -0.93 -33.49
C ARG A 16 8.15 0.57 -33.63
N GLY A 17 7.32 1.25 -34.42
CA GLY A 17 7.43 2.67 -34.73
C GLY A 17 6.88 3.61 -33.65
N PHE A 18 6.35 3.07 -32.54
CA PHE A 18 5.87 3.89 -31.43
C PHE A 18 7.03 4.61 -30.75
N ASP A 19 6.97 5.94 -30.67
CA ASP A 19 7.97 6.77 -30.00
C ASP A 19 7.69 6.82 -28.48
N GLU A 20 8.24 5.84 -27.76
CA GLU A 20 8.07 5.73 -26.33
C GLU A 20 8.74 6.88 -25.56
N LYS A 21 9.82 7.46 -26.10
CA LYS A 21 10.58 8.51 -25.43
C LYS A 21 9.77 9.79 -25.32
N ARG A 22 9.18 10.25 -26.42
CA ARG A 22 8.32 11.44 -26.43
C ARG A 22 7.13 11.32 -25.48
N VAL A 23 6.54 10.12 -25.38
CA VAL A 23 5.42 9.88 -24.48
C VAL A 23 5.87 9.82 -23.02
N LEU A 24 7.02 9.22 -22.74
CA LEU A 24 7.60 9.22 -21.39
C LEU A 24 7.96 10.64 -20.94
N GLU A 25 8.54 11.46 -21.81
CA GLU A 25 8.82 12.88 -21.53
C GLU A 25 7.52 13.65 -21.24
N TRP A 26 6.49 13.48 -22.09
CA TRP A 26 5.19 14.10 -21.85
C TRP A 26 4.58 13.65 -20.51
N MET A 27 4.67 12.36 -20.18
CA MET A 27 4.20 11.83 -18.90
C MET A 27 5.01 12.39 -17.73
N GLN A 28 6.32 12.59 -17.86
CA GLN A 28 7.16 13.17 -16.81
C GLN A 28 6.80 14.64 -16.52
N GLU A 29 6.37 15.38 -17.52
CA GLU A 29 5.92 16.77 -17.36
C GLU A 29 4.48 16.85 -16.86
N ASN A 30 3.61 15.94 -17.31
CA ASN A 30 2.15 16.06 -17.13
C ASN A 30 1.54 15.04 -16.16
N TRP A 31 2.32 14.21 -15.47
CA TRP A 31 1.79 13.18 -14.55
C TRP A 31 0.88 13.75 -13.47
N THR A 32 1.11 15.00 -13.03
CA THR A 32 0.28 15.71 -12.03
C THR A 32 -1.15 15.95 -12.52
N SER A 33 -1.39 15.90 -13.83
CA SER A 33 -2.74 15.95 -14.43
C SER A 33 -3.64 14.83 -13.92
N SER A 34 -3.08 13.70 -13.49
CA SER A 34 -3.83 12.61 -12.85
C SER A 34 -4.57 13.04 -11.57
N PHE A 35 -4.02 14.00 -10.80
CA PHE A 35 -4.70 14.60 -9.65
C PHE A 35 -5.88 15.47 -10.09
N ILE A 36 -5.72 16.23 -11.17
CA ILE A 36 -6.80 17.06 -11.73
C ILE A 36 -7.93 16.15 -12.22
N PHE A 37 -7.62 15.10 -12.98
CA PHE A 37 -8.62 14.12 -13.42
C PHE A 37 -9.31 13.44 -12.25
N SER A 38 -8.58 13.08 -11.19
CA SER A 38 -9.13 12.47 -9.98
C SER A 38 -10.07 13.42 -9.22
N GLY A 39 -9.70 14.70 -9.09
CA GLY A 39 -10.54 15.73 -8.47
C GLY A 39 -11.82 16.01 -9.26
N LEU A 40 -11.71 16.16 -10.59
CA LEU A 40 -12.85 16.31 -11.49
C LEU A 40 -13.77 15.09 -11.44
N TYR A 41 -13.20 13.89 -11.42
CA TYR A 41 -13.95 12.65 -11.30
C TYR A 41 -14.69 12.54 -9.96
N ALA A 42 -14.04 12.86 -8.83
CA ALA A 42 -14.69 12.87 -7.53
C ALA A 42 -15.84 13.89 -7.49
N ALA A 43 -15.62 15.11 -7.99
CA ALA A 43 -16.67 16.12 -8.11
C ALA A 43 -17.83 15.61 -8.99
N PHE A 44 -17.53 14.98 -10.13
CA PHE A 44 -18.54 14.38 -10.99
C PHE A 44 -19.33 13.26 -10.30
N VAL A 45 -18.69 12.43 -9.48
CA VAL A 45 -19.38 11.37 -8.72
C VAL A 45 -20.43 11.96 -7.79
N PHE A 46 -20.07 12.95 -6.97
CA PHE A 46 -21.00 13.57 -6.03
C PHE A 46 -22.07 14.41 -6.74
N ALA A 47 -21.67 15.24 -7.71
CA ALA A 47 -22.60 16.06 -8.49
C ALA A 47 -23.56 15.20 -9.32
N GLY A 48 -23.07 14.14 -9.95
CA GLY A 48 -23.88 13.20 -10.73
C GLY A 48 -24.87 12.42 -9.89
N GLN A 49 -24.48 11.98 -8.69
CA GLN A 49 -25.40 11.35 -7.73
C GLN A 49 -26.50 12.31 -7.26
N HIS A 50 -26.15 13.57 -6.99
CA HIS A 50 -27.11 14.60 -6.60
C HIS A 50 -28.08 14.91 -7.76
N PHE A 51 -27.56 15.15 -8.96
CA PHE A 51 -28.34 15.45 -10.17
C PHE A 51 -29.30 14.32 -10.56
N MET A 52 -28.88 13.06 -10.41
CA MET A 52 -29.74 11.92 -10.71
C MET A 52 -30.77 11.63 -9.62
N ARG A 53 -30.69 12.25 -8.43
CA ARG A 53 -31.64 11.98 -7.31
C ARG A 53 -33.09 12.13 -7.76
N GLU A 54 -33.41 13.22 -8.45
CA GLU A 54 -34.77 13.58 -8.89
C GLU A 54 -35.17 13.00 -10.25
N ARG A 55 -34.24 12.40 -11.02
CA ARG A 55 -34.49 11.93 -12.39
C ARG A 55 -34.80 10.43 -12.47
N PRO A 56 -35.57 9.94 -13.46
CA PRO A 56 -35.77 8.50 -13.67
C PRO A 56 -34.48 7.80 -14.14
N LYS A 57 -34.37 6.48 -13.90
CA LYS A 57 -33.24 5.65 -14.37
C LYS A 57 -33.19 5.59 -15.90
N MET A 58 -32.02 5.73 -16.49
CA MET A 58 -31.86 5.64 -17.95
C MET A 58 -31.56 4.21 -18.42
N ASN A 59 -32.12 3.82 -19.57
CA ASN A 59 -31.87 2.51 -20.17
C ASN A 59 -30.65 2.53 -21.10
N LEU A 60 -29.46 2.53 -20.50
CA LEU A 60 -28.18 2.58 -21.21
C LEU A 60 -27.58 1.20 -21.48
N ARG A 61 -28.41 0.15 -21.63
CA ARG A 61 -27.91 -1.23 -21.82
C ARG A 61 -27.05 -1.41 -23.07
N ARG A 62 -27.48 -0.88 -24.22
CA ARG A 62 -26.72 -0.98 -25.48
C ARG A 62 -25.40 -0.20 -25.43
N PRO A 63 -25.38 1.09 -25.03
CA PRO A 63 -24.13 1.81 -24.82
C PRO A 63 -23.18 1.12 -23.83
N LEU A 64 -23.71 0.61 -22.71
CA LEU A 64 -22.91 -0.12 -21.71
C LEU A 64 -22.33 -1.42 -22.30
N ALA A 65 -23.10 -2.16 -23.09
CA ALA A 65 -22.62 -3.38 -23.73
C ALA A 65 -21.50 -3.09 -24.73
N LEU A 66 -21.65 -2.07 -25.57
CA LEU A 66 -20.62 -1.63 -26.53
C LEU A 66 -19.36 -1.12 -25.81
N TRP A 67 -19.56 -0.32 -24.76
CA TRP A 67 -18.47 0.19 -23.92
C TRP A 67 -17.68 -0.95 -23.27
N SER A 68 -18.35 -1.84 -22.54
CA SER A 68 -17.71 -3.00 -21.92
C SER A 68 -17.07 -3.94 -22.96
N LEU A 69 -17.67 -4.09 -24.15
CA LEU A 69 -17.07 -4.90 -25.22
C LEU A 69 -15.78 -4.26 -25.75
N SER A 70 -15.74 -2.94 -25.91
CA SER A 70 -14.54 -2.23 -26.36
C SER A 70 -13.38 -2.38 -25.36
N LEU A 71 -13.66 -2.25 -24.05
CA LEU A 71 -12.68 -2.47 -22.99
C LEU A 71 -12.26 -3.95 -22.88
N ALA A 72 -13.17 -4.89 -23.15
CA ALA A 72 -12.84 -6.31 -23.23
C ALA A 72 -11.86 -6.61 -24.37
N ILE A 73 -12.16 -6.15 -25.59
CA ILE A 73 -11.29 -6.34 -26.77
C ILE A 73 -9.92 -5.71 -26.52
N PHE A 74 -9.89 -4.45 -26.06
CA PHE A 74 -8.66 -3.75 -25.70
C PHE A 74 -7.83 -4.56 -24.70
N SER A 75 -8.47 -5.05 -23.63
CA SER A 75 -7.79 -5.81 -22.59
C SER A 75 -7.31 -7.17 -23.08
N THR A 76 -8.10 -7.88 -23.92
CA THR A 76 -7.70 -9.16 -24.50
C THR A 76 -6.48 -9.02 -25.40
N ILE A 77 -6.44 -8.02 -26.28
CA ILE A 77 -5.27 -7.79 -27.13
C ILE A 77 -4.06 -7.42 -26.24
N GLY A 78 -4.26 -6.53 -25.26
CA GLY A 78 -3.23 -6.17 -24.28
C GLY A 78 -2.67 -7.38 -23.53
N THR A 79 -3.51 -8.30 -23.07
CA THR A 79 -3.10 -9.57 -22.44
C THR A 79 -2.28 -10.43 -23.38
N LEU A 80 -2.71 -10.61 -24.63
CA LEU A 80 -2.00 -11.49 -25.57
C LEU A 80 -0.60 -10.94 -25.89
N ARG A 81 -0.48 -9.62 -26.09
CA ARG A 81 0.81 -8.99 -26.44
C ARG A 81 1.75 -8.92 -25.24
N THR A 82 1.27 -8.42 -24.09
CA THR A 82 2.10 -8.31 -22.87
C THR A 82 2.37 -9.67 -22.24
N GLY A 83 1.41 -10.59 -22.31
CA GLY A 83 1.54 -11.96 -21.82
C GLY A 83 2.53 -12.81 -22.62
N TYR A 84 2.58 -12.65 -23.95
CA TYR A 84 3.58 -13.34 -24.77
C TYR A 84 5.01 -12.90 -24.40
N TYR A 85 5.23 -11.58 -24.27
CA TYR A 85 6.52 -11.05 -23.81
C TYR A 85 6.85 -11.49 -22.37
N MET A 86 5.88 -11.44 -21.46
CA MET A 86 6.06 -11.89 -20.07
C MET A 86 6.43 -13.37 -20.00
N MET A 87 5.76 -14.23 -20.78
CA MET A 87 6.09 -15.66 -20.86
C MET A 87 7.48 -15.89 -21.45
N TYR A 88 7.86 -15.11 -22.46
CA TYR A 88 9.22 -15.16 -23.02
C TYR A 88 10.29 -14.81 -21.97
N VAL A 89 10.13 -13.70 -21.24
CA VAL A 89 11.06 -13.30 -20.17
C VAL A 89 11.05 -14.33 -19.03
N LEU A 90 9.89 -14.88 -18.66
CA LEU A 90 9.78 -15.91 -17.63
C LEU A 90 10.50 -17.21 -18.01
N THR A 91 10.39 -17.63 -19.26
CA THR A 91 10.99 -18.90 -19.74
C THR A 91 12.47 -18.76 -20.04
N THR A 92 12.94 -17.56 -20.36
CA THR A 92 14.34 -17.30 -20.75
C THR A 92 15.17 -16.78 -19.58
N SER A 93 14.66 -15.84 -18.80
CA SER A 93 15.39 -15.14 -17.73
C SER A 93 14.90 -15.52 -16.32
N GLY A 94 13.76 -16.21 -16.20
CA GLY A 94 13.19 -16.64 -14.93
C GLY A 94 12.33 -15.59 -14.22
N PHE A 95 11.63 -16.01 -13.15
CA PHE A 95 10.69 -15.17 -12.41
C PHE A 95 11.35 -13.93 -11.78
N ARG A 96 12.51 -14.10 -11.15
CA ARG A 96 13.20 -13.03 -10.43
C ARG A 96 13.64 -11.90 -11.35
N GLU A 97 14.16 -12.24 -12.53
CA GLU A 97 14.60 -11.25 -13.52
C GLU A 97 13.40 -10.58 -14.20
N SER A 98 12.31 -11.32 -14.43
CA SER A 98 11.06 -10.75 -14.98
C SER A 98 10.43 -9.68 -14.08
N VAL A 99 10.63 -9.78 -12.76
CA VAL A 99 10.15 -8.78 -11.80
C VAL A 99 11.00 -7.51 -11.88
N CYS A 100 12.30 -7.62 -12.14
CA CYS A 100 13.18 -6.46 -12.27
C CYS A 100 13.25 -5.88 -13.69
N ASP A 101 12.53 -6.48 -14.66
CA ASP A 101 12.62 -6.08 -16.06
C ASP A 101 11.98 -4.71 -16.34
N VAL A 102 12.83 -3.69 -16.46
CA VAL A 102 12.45 -2.36 -16.95
C VAL A 102 12.42 -2.28 -18.48
N THR A 103 12.95 -3.30 -19.18
CA THR A 103 12.92 -3.40 -20.65
C THR A 103 11.50 -3.52 -21.16
N PHE A 104 10.55 -3.99 -20.34
CA PHE A 104 9.12 -4.01 -20.64
C PHE A 104 8.59 -2.66 -21.16
N TYR A 105 9.14 -1.52 -20.71
CA TYR A 105 8.70 -0.20 -21.16
C TYR A 105 9.29 0.22 -22.53
N HIS A 106 10.34 -0.44 -22.99
CA HIS A 106 11.07 -0.10 -24.22
C HIS A 106 11.02 -1.20 -25.28
N ALA A 107 10.63 -2.42 -24.91
CA ALA A 107 10.61 -3.54 -25.82
C ALA A 107 9.60 -3.30 -26.95
N PRO A 108 9.94 -3.67 -28.21
CA PRO A 108 9.19 -3.29 -29.40
C PRO A 108 7.75 -3.81 -29.40
N LEU A 109 7.45 -4.89 -28.68
CA LEU A 109 6.09 -5.39 -28.51
C LEU A 109 5.32 -4.67 -27.41
N THR A 110 5.94 -4.37 -26.27
CA THR A 110 5.20 -3.98 -25.05
C THR A 110 5.16 -2.49 -24.82
N LYS A 111 6.07 -1.70 -25.41
CA LYS A 111 6.16 -0.25 -25.21
C LYS A 111 4.87 0.50 -25.51
N PHE A 112 4.21 0.17 -26.63
CA PHE A 112 2.90 0.73 -26.97
C PHE A 112 1.83 0.32 -25.96
N TRP A 113 1.80 -0.95 -25.55
CA TRP A 113 0.80 -1.46 -24.62
C TRP A 113 0.98 -0.96 -23.20
N ALA A 114 2.22 -0.70 -22.76
CA ALA A 114 2.50 -0.07 -21.47
C ALA A 114 1.95 1.36 -21.43
N CYS A 115 2.17 2.14 -22.50
CA CYS A 115 1.56 3.45 -22.67
C CYS A 115 0.03 3.36 -22.68
N ALA A 116 -0.53 2.51 -23.54
CA ALA A 116 -1.97 2.35 -23.67
C ALA A 116 -2.63 1.95 -22.34
N PHE A 117 -1.96 1.12 -21.53
CA PHE A 117 -2.41 0.75 -20.18
C PHE A 117 -2.49 1.95 -19.24
N ALA A 118 -1.44 2.79 -19.20
CA ALA A 118 -1.42 3.97 -18.35
C ALA A 118 -2.57 4.94 -18.71
N PHE A 119 -2.80 5.14 -20.01
CA PHE A 119 -3.89 5.99 -20.48
C PHE A 119 -5.28 5.35 -20.33
N SER A 120 -5.42 4.02 -20.37
CA SER A 120 -6.73 3.34 -20.28
C SER A 120 -7.47 3.59 -18.97
N LYS A 121 -6.74 3.96 -17.91
CA LYS A 121 -7.35 4.25 -16.59
C LYS A 121 -8.27 5.47 -16.60
N ALA A 122 -8.02 6.44 -17.49
CA ALA A 122 -8.91 7.59 -17.64
C ALA A 122 -10.26 7.22 -18.31
N PRO A 123 -10.29 6.50 -19.45
CA PRO A 123 -11.52 5.92 -19.98
C PRO A 123 -12.27 5.04 -18.97
N GLU A 124 -11.58 4.18 -18.21
CA GLU A 124 -12.20 3.29 -17.21
C GLU A 124 -13.06 4.04 -16.15
N LEU A 125 -12.82 5.34 -15.92
CA LEU A 125 -13.69 6.20 -15.09
C LEU A 125 -15.14 6.27 -15.62
N GLY A 126 -15.32 6.05 -16.92
CA GLY A 126 -16.62 5.98 -17.59
C GLY A 126 -17.55 4.89 -17.02
N ASP A 127 -17.01 3.85 -16.40
CA ASP A 127 -17.82 2.81 -15.75
C ASP A 127 -18.71 3.39 -14.64
N THR A 128 -18.19 4.35 -13.88
CA THR A 128 -18.94 5.03 -12.83
C THR A 128 -20.04 5.93 -13.40
N VAL A 129 -19.82 6.53 -14.58
CA VAL A 129 -20.85 7.30 -15.29
C VAL A 129 -22.06 6.40 -15.56
N PHE A 130 -21.85 5.20 -16.11
CA PHE A 130 -22.95 4.27 -16.38
C PHE A 130 -23.66 3.80 -15.10
N ILE A 131 -22.95 3.63 -13.99
CA ILE A 131 -23.53 3.25 -12.69
C ILE A 131 -24.46 4.36 -12.19
N ILE A 132 -24.00 5.61 -12.20
CA ILE A 132 -24.76 6.79 -11.74
C ILE A 132 -26.01 7.00 -12.60
N LEU A 133 -25.86 7.02 -13.93
CA LEU A 133 -26.96 7.24 -14.87
C LEU A 133 -28.03 6.15 -14.84
N ARG A 134 -27.65 4.91 -14.45
CA ARG A 134 -28.57 3.78 -14.27
C ARG A 134 -29.13 3.65 -12.85
N LYS A 135 -28.83 4.60 -11.96
CA LYS A 135 -29.21 4.56 -10.53
C LYS A 135 -28.83 3.25 -9.84
N GLN A 136 -27.66 2.70 -10.18
CA GLN A 136 -27.11 1.54 -9.48
C GLN A 136 -26.36 2.00 -8.23
N ARG A 137 -26.24 1.13 -7.23
CA ARG A 137 -25.51 1.44 -6.00
C ARG A 137 -24.01 1.57 -6.31
N LEU A 138 -23.51 2.80 -6.28
CA LEU A 138 -22.08 3.08 -6.36
C LEU A 138 -21.44 2.76 -5.00
N ILE A 139 -20.65 1.70 -4.95
CA ILE A 139 -19.92 1.30 -3.74
C ILE A 139 -18.66 2.15 -3.57
N PHE A 140 -18.27 2.43 -2.32
CA PHE A 140 -17.07 3.22 -2.01
C PHE A 140 -15.81 2.65 -2.68
N LEU A 141 -15.63 1.33 -2.57
CA LEU A 141 -14.49 0.62 -3.12
C LEU A 141 -14.29 0.88 -4.62
N HIS A 142 -15.36 1.04 -5.39
CA HIS A 142 -15.27 1.22 -6.84
C HIS A 142 -14.66 2.57 -7.21
N TRP A 143 -15.23 3.67 -6.74
CA TRP A 143 -14.73 4.99 -7.11
C TRP A 143 -13.39 5.32 -6.44
N TYR A 144 -13.14 4.81 -5.22
CA TYR A 144 -11.83 4.87 -4.58
C TYR A 144 -10.75 4.10 -5.38
N HIS A 145 -11.06 2.87 -5.80
CA HIS A 145 -10.17 2.07 -6.65
C HIS A 145 -9.83 2.82 -7.94
N HIS A 146 -10.83 3.34 -8.65
CA HIS A 146 -10.61 4.06 -9.91
C HIS A 146 -9.72 5.31 -9.77
N ILE A 147 -9.85 6.07 -8.68
CA ILE A 147 -8.94 7.20 -8.38
C ILE A 147 -7.52 6.69 -8.12
N THR A 148 -7.39 5.73 -7.21
CA THR A 148 -6.07 5.25 -6.76
C THR A 148 -5.28 4.56 -7.86
N VAL A 149 -5.92 3.75 -8.70
CA VAL A 149 -5.24 3.10 -9.84
C VAL A 149 -4.87 4.10 -10.93
N LEU A 150 -5.64 5.16 -11.15
CA LEU A 150 -5.28 6.23 -12.09
C LEU A 150 -4.00 6.94 -11.63
N LEU A 151 -3.96 7.37 -10.37
CA LEU A 151 -2.79 8.03 -9.79
C LEU A 151 -1.57 7.09 -9.80
N TYR A 152 -1.74 5.85 -9.34
CA TYR A 152 -0.66 4.88 -9.25
C TYR A 152 -0.06 4.52 -10.60
N THR A 153 -0.87 4.29 -11.62
CA THR A 153 -0.39 3.91 -12.96
C THR A 153 0.34 5.05 -13.65
N TRP A 154 -0.15 6.28 -13.53
CA TRP A 154 0.50 7.46 -14.11
C TRP A 154 1.85 7.74 -13.45
N PHE A 155 1.91 7.64 -12.13
CA PHE A 155 3.16 7.76 -11.37
C PHE A 155 4.15 6.65 -11.74
N SER A 156 3.72 5.39 -11.70
CA SER A 156 4.59 4.23 -11.93
C SER A 156 5.13 4.17 -13.35
N TYR A 157 4.34 4.62 -14.34
CA TYR A 157 4.77 4.69 -15.74
C TYR A 157 5.85 5.76 -15.96
N LYS A 158 5.72 6.94 -15.34
CA LYS A 158 6.71 8.02 -15.43
C LYS A 158 8.11 7.56 -14.97
N ASP A 159 8.17 6.83 -13.86
CA ASP A 159 9.43 6.39 -13.24
C ASP A 159 9.86 4.99 -13.69
N LYS A 160 9.12 4.38 -14.63
CA LYS A 160 9.39 3.03 -15.17
C LYS A 160 9.64 2.01 -14.05
N VAL A 161 8.76 2.00 -13.05
CA VAL A 161 8.94 1.21 -11.84
C VAL A 161 9.07 -0.28 -12.19
N ALA A 162 10.12 -0.91 -11.66
CA ALA A 162 10.37 -2.34 -11.79
C ALA A 162 9.18 -3.14 -11.22
N GLY A 163 8.83 -4.23 -11.89
CA GLY A 163 7.65 -5.04 -11.56
C GLY A 163 6.36 -4.52 -12.20
N GLY A 164 6.37 -3.32 -12.79
CA GLY A 164 5.22 -2.75 -13.50
C GLY A 164 4.70 -3.64 -14.63
N GLY A 165 5.58 -4.36 -15.35
CA GLY A 165 5.20 -5.32 -16.39
C GLY A 165 4.25 -6.42 -15.88
N TRP A 166 4.49 -6.92 -14.67
CA TRP A 166 3.64 -7.91 -14.02
C TRP A 166 2.27 -7.34 -13.65
N PHE A 167 2.24 -6.16 -13.02
CA PHE A 167 1.00 -5.48 -12.67
C PHE A 167 0.14 -5.19 -13.90
N MET A 168 0.75 -4.73 -14.99
CA MET A 168 0.08 -4.48 -16.27
C MET A 168 -0.49 -5.76 -16.88
N THR A 169 0.35 -6.80 -17.01
CA THR A 169 -0.04 -8.06 -17.66
C THR A 169 -1.17 -8.77 -16.91
N MET A 170 -1.07 -8.86 -15.58
CA MET A 170 -2.13 -9.47 -14.76
C MET A 170 -3.42 -8.65 -14.82
N ASN A 171 -3.33 -7.31 -14.74
CA ASN A 171 -4.52 -6.46 -14.79
C ASN A 171 -5.22 -6.59 -16.14
N TYR A 172 -4.49 -6.56 -17.26
CA TYR A 172 -5.05 -6.82 -18.58
C TYR A 172 -5.79 -8.14 -18.63
N PHE A 173 -5.19 -9.21 -18.10
CA PHE A 173 -5.82 -10.53 -18.10
C PHE A 173 -7.13 -10.54 -17.32
N VAL A 174 -7.13 -10.04 -16.08
CA VAL A 174 -8.34 -10.01 -15.25
C VAL A 174 -9.40 -9.07 -15.83
N HIS A 175 -9.01 -7.91 -16.36
CA HIS A 175 -9.92 -6.97 -17.01
C HIS A 175 -10.54 -7.55 -18.29
N SER A 176 -9.80 -8.35 -19.07
CA SER A 176 -10.35 -9.02 -20.26
C SER A 176 -11.54 -9.91 -19.90
N ILE A 177 -11.42 -10.69 -18.82
CA ILE A 177 -12.48 -11.59 -18.34
C ILE A 177 -13.63 -10.79 -17.70
N MET A 178 -13.30 -9.82 -16.85
CA MET A 178 -14.28 -8.99 -16.15
C MET A 178 -15.17 -8.19 -17.13
N TYR A 179 -14.57 -7.51 -18.11
CA TYR A 179 -15.31 -6.71 -19.07
C TYR A 179 -16.09 -7.58 -20.06
N THR A 180 -15.57 -8.76 -20.44
CA THR A 180 -16.35 -9.74 -21.22
C THR A 180 -17.61 -10.15 -20.47
N TYR A 181 -17.51 -10.41 -19.17
CA TYR A 181 -18.66 -10.70 -18.32
C TYR A 181 -19.64 -9.52 -18.26
N TYR A 182 -19.16 -8.28 -18.12
CA TYR A 182 -20.03 -7.10 -18.13
C TYR A 182 -20.73 -6.88 -19.47
N ALA A 183 -20.03 -7.05 -20.59
CA ALA A 183 -20.61 -6.96 -21.93
C ALA A 183 -21.72 -7.99 -22.15
N ALA A 184 -21.47 -9.25 -21.74
CA ALA A 184 -22.46 -10.32 -21.84
C ALA A 184 -23.67 -10.08 -20.92
N ARG A 185 -23.46 -9.58 -19.69
CA ARG A 185 -24.56 -9.20 -18.78
C ARG A 185 -25.37 -8.01 -19.32
N ALA A 186 -24.71 -7.00 -19.90
CA ALA A 186 -25.37 -5.84 -20.47
C ALA A 186 -26.21 -6.19 -21.72
N SER A 187 -25.76 -7.20 -22.48
CA SER A 187 -26.47 -7.75 -23.65
C SER A 187 -27.71 -8.60 -23.29
N GLY A 188 -27.94 -8.86 -22.00
CA GLY A 188 -29.13 -9.56 -21.50
C GLY A 188 -28.94 -11.05 -21.24
N TYR A 189 -27.73 -11.59 -21.39
CA TYR A 189 -27.45 -12.99 -21.07
C TYR A 189 -27.50 -13.25 -19.55
N ARG A 190 -28.18 -14.33 -19.17
CA ARG A 190 -28.22 -14.82 -17.78
C ARG A 190 -27.01 -15.71 -17.50
N ILE A 191 -25.91 -15.07 -17.11
CA ILE A 191 -24.67 -15.77 -16.74
C ILE A 191 -24.80 -16.38 -15.34
N PRO A 192 -24.39 -17.65 -15.12
CA PRO A 192 -24.43 -18.29 -13.81
C PRO A 192 -23.53 -17.60 -12.78
N ARG A 193 -23.91 -17.70 -11.50
CA ARG A 193 -23.20 -17.05 -10.38
C ARG A 193 -21.75 -17.52 -10.22
N PHE A 194 -21.45 -18.75 -10.62
CA PHE A 194 -20.09 -19.29 -10.59
C PHE A 194 -19.10 -18.44 -11.40
N CYS A 195 -19.50 -17.90 -12.56
CA CYS A 195 -18.63 -17.03 -13.36
C CYS A 195 -18.29 -15.72 -12.63
N ALA A 196 -19.26 -15.15 -11.90
CA ALA A 196 -19.00 -13.95 -11.10
C ALA A 196 -18.05 -14.24 -9.92
N MET A 197 -18.22 -15.40 -9.26
CA MET A 197 -17.30 -15.83 -8.19
C MET A 197 -15.89 -16.06 -8.72
N PHE A 198 -15.75 -16.68 -9.90
CA PHE A 198 -14.47 -16.89 -10.55
C PHE A 198 -13.73 -15.56 -10.81
N ILE A 199 -14.44 -14.53 -11.30
CA ILE A 199 -13.85 -13.20 -11.51
C ILE A 199 -13.36 -12.60 -10.20
N THR A 200 -14.16 -12.66 -9.13
CA THR A 200 -13.75 -12.15 -7.81
C THR A 200 -12.54 -12.90 -7.28
N THR A 201 -12.48 -14.23 -7.45
CA THR A 201 -11.30 -15.04 -7.07
C THR A 201 -10.06 -14.60 -7.84
N MET A 202 -10.19 -14.36 -9.16
CA MET A 202 -9.10 -13.86 -9.99
C MET A 202 -8.62 -12.47 -9.56
N GLN A 203 -9.53 -11.56 -9.17
CA GLN A 203 -9.18 -10.22 -8.67
C GLN A 203 -8.43 -10.28 -7.33
N ILE A 204 -8.83 -11.18 -6.43
CA ILE A 204 -8.13 -11.40 -5.15
C ILE A 204 -6.74 -11.99 -5.42
N LEU A 205 -6.65 -12.99 -6.30
CA LEU A 205 -5.38 -13.60 -6.67
C LEU A 205 -4.42 -12.59 -7.31
N GLN A 206 -4.92 -11.66 -8.13
CA GLN A 206 -4.14 -10.55 -8.67
C GLN A 206 -3.50 -9.69 -7.57
N MET A 207 -4.24 -9.40 -6.48
CA MET A 207 -3.69 -8.65 -5.36
C MET A 207 -2.59 -9.43 -4.62
N VAL A 208 -2.80 -10.72 -4.37
CA VAL A 208 -1.81 -11.61 -3.71
C VAL A 208 -0.53 -11.71 -4.55
N MET A 209 -0.67 -11.91 -5.86
CA MET A 209 0.45 -11.97 -6.79
C MET A 209 1.18 -10.61 -6.87
N GLY A 210 0.45 -9.49 -6.82
CA GLY A 210 1.04 -8.15 -6.75
C GLY A 210 1.91 -7.95 -5.51
N LEU A 211 1.45 -8.42 -4.34
CA LEU A 211 2.26 -8.41 -3.12
C LEU A 211 3.53 -9.27 -3.25
N ALA A 212 3.42 -10.45 -3.87
CA ALA A 212 4.57 -11.33 -4.09
C ALA A 212 5.61 -10.71 -5.04
N VAL A 213 5.18 -10.06 -6.12
CA VAL A 213 6.05 -9.32 -7.05
C VAL A 213 6.78 -8.18 -6.33
N VAL A 214 6.06 -7.40 -5.54
CA VAL A 214 6.64 -6.30 -4.75
C VAL A 214 7.62 -6.81 -3.68
N ALA A 215 7.30 -7.89 -2.98
CA ALA A 215 8.23 -8.50 -2.03
C ALA A 215 9.51 -9.03 -2.73
N SER A 216 9.35 -9.66 -3.89
CA SER A 216 10.46 -10.23 -4.67
C SER A 216 11.40 -9.15 -5.23
N SER A 217 10.89 -7.95 -5.50
CA SER A 217 11.69 -6.81 -5.97
C SER A 217 12.68 -6.26 -4.92
N ARG A 218 12.53 -6.60 -3.63
CA ARG A 218 13.34 -6.06 -2.51
C ARG A 218 14.57 -6.89 -2.13
N GLY A 219 14.90 -7.94 -2.88
CA GLY A 219 15.91 -8.95 -2.52
C GLY A 219 17.38 -8.70 -2.91
N ARG A 220 17.85 -7.47 -3.22
CA ARG A 220 19.30 -7.17 -3.36
C ARG A 220 19.70 -5.72 -3.00
N PRO A 221 20.89 -5.50 -2.39
CA PRO A 221 21.54 -4.18 -2.23
C PRO A 221 22.12 -3.64 -3.56
N PRO A 222 22.45 -2.33 -3.65
CA PRO A 222 22.58 -1.57 -4.90
C PRO A 222 23.96 -1.67 -5.60
N GLN A 223 24.53 -2.86 -5.74
CA GLN A 223 25.86 -3.03 -6.37
C GLN A 223 25.89 -3.92 -7.62
N HIS A 224 24.74 -4.25 -8.24
CA HIS A 224 24.73 -5.20 -9.36
C HIS A 224 23.98 -4.76 -10.62
N CYS A 225 23.62 -3.48 -10.76
CA CYS A 225 23.06 -2.97 -12.02
C CYS A 225 24.14 -2.49 -13.01
N THR A 226 25.43 -2.63 -12.70
CA THR A 226 26.52 -2.10 -13.55
C THR A 226 27.40 -3.14 -14.24
N ASP A 227 27.42 -4.43 -13.85
CA ASP A 227 28.38 -5.40 -14.42
C ASP A 227 27.72 -6.73 -14.80
N CYS A 228 27.30 -6.89 -16.06
CA CYS A 228 27.01 -8.19 -16.68
C CYS A 228 27.46 -8.27 -18.15
N LEU A 229 28.53 -7.53 -18.49
CA LEU A 229 29.53 -7.96 -19.47
C LEU A 229 30.40 -9.03 -18.77
N GLY A 230 29.95 -10.28 -18.70
CA GLY A 230 30.71 -11.29 -17.93
C GLY A 230 30.07 -12.67 -17.87
N LYS A 231 30.42 -13.48 -18.86
CA LYS A 231 30.11 -14.90 -19.07
C LYS A 231 30.38 -15.86 -17.88
N HIS A 232 29.50 -16.88 -17.78
CA HIS A 232 29.71 -18.30 -17.39
C HIS A 232 30.17 -18.68 -15.97
N ALA A 233 29.30 -19.42 -15.24
CA ALA A 233 29.53 -20.64 -14.43
C ALA A 233 28.40 -20.77 -13.37
N GLU A 234 27.43 -21.69 -13.50
CA GLU A 234 27.37 -23.01 -12.79
C GLU A 234 27.36 -22.88 -11.24
N GLU A 235 26.54 -23.55 -10.42
CA GLU A 235 25.51 -24.59 -10.57
C GLU A 235 24.96 -24.89 -9.15
N ALA A 236 23.70 -25.37 -9.04
CA ALA A 236 23.10 -26.19 -7.95
C ALA A 236 22.97 -25.56 -6.53
N ARG A 237 22.00 -25.85 -5.66
CA ARG A 237 20.82 -26.75 -5.45
C ARG A 237 20.21 -26.22 -4.11
N GLY A 238 18.94 -26.32 -3.70
CA GLY A 238 17.76 -27.06 -4.07
C GLY A 238 16.86 -27.20 -2.81
N THR A 239 15.54 -27.41 -3.02
CA THR A 239 14.57 -28.15 -2.16
C THR A 239 14.21 -27.60 -0.75
N ASP A 240 12.98 -27.65 -0.20
CA ASP A 240 11.67 -28.28 -0.50
C ASP A 240 10.59 -27.63 0.42
N CYS A 241 9.30 -27.77 0.07
CA CYS A 241 8.14 -27.32 0.85
C CYS A 241 7.40 -28.51 1.46
N GLN A 242 6.90 -28.41 2.71
CA GLN A 242 5.78 -29.25 3.14
C GLN A 242 4.90 -28.69 4.28
N ASN A 243 3.61 -28.60 3.93
CA ASN A 243 2.37 -28.85 4.69
C ASN A 243 1.72 -27.79 5.62
N PRO A 244 0.36 -27.79 5.64
CA PRO A 244 -0.45 -26.63 6.00
C PRO A 244 -0.85 -26.65 7.48
N VAL A 245 -0.61 -25.52 8.16
CA VAL A 245 -1.08 -25.31 9.53
C VAL A 245 -2.55 -24.91 9.50
N SER A 246 -3.33 -25.52 10.40
CA SER A 246 -4.72 -25.23 10.74
C SER A 246 -5.06 -23.74 10.62
N ILE A 247 -6.08 -23.43 9.82
CA ILE A 247 -6.55 -22.08 9.51
C ILE A 247 -7.07 -21.43 10.80
N MET A 248 -6.18 -20.78 11.56
CA MET A 248 -6.57 -19.64 12.37
C MET A 248 -7.26 -18.65 11.44
N SER A 249 -8.45 -18.20 11.82
CA SER A 249 -9.28 -17.29 11.01
C SER A 249 -8.42 -16.23 10.34
N LEU A 250 -8.36 -16.25 9.00
CA LEU A 250 -7.51 -15.39 8.16
C LEU A 250 -7.62 -13.90 8.54
N TRP A 251 -8.76 -13.52 9.14
CA TRP A 251 -9.09 -12.19 9.62
C TRP A 251 -8.37 -11.78 10.92
N MET A 252 -7.90 -12.72 11.74
CA MET A 252 -7.07 -12.44 12.93
C MET A 252 -5.62 -12.12 12.58
N ILE A 253 -5.13 -12.61 11.44
CA ILE A 253 -3.74 -12.43 11.02
C ILE A 253 -3.46 -10.95 10.75
N LEU A 254 -4.42 -10.23 10.17
CA LEU A 254 -4.19 -8.85 9.76
C LEU A 254 -3.91 -7.91 10.95
N PRO A 255 -4.75 -7.83 12.01
CA PRO A 255 -4.43 -7.00 13.17
C PRO A 255 -3.14 -7.39 13.89
N LEU A 256 -2.79 -8.68 13.92
CA LEU A 256 -1.55 -9.16 14.54
C LEU A 256 -0.31 -8.86 13.69
N SER A 257 -0.46 -8.89 12.37
CA SER A 257 0.65 -8.62 11.45
C SER A 257 1.12 -7.16 11.49
N LEU A 258 0.24 -6.20 11.82
CA LEU A 258 0.62 -4.79 11.96
C LEU A 258 1.67 -4.56 13.05
N PRO A 259 1.44 -4.89 14.35
CA PRO A 259 2.45 -4.69 15.38
C PRO A 259 3.68 -5.54 15.13
N VAL A 260 3.54 -6.78 14.64
CA VAL A 260 4.70 -7.62 14.30
C VAL A 260 5.59 -6.92 13.29
N PHE A 261 5.04 -6.47 12.17
CA PHE A 261 5.79 -5.81 11.09
C PHE A 261 6.34 -4.44 11.51
N MET A 262 5.51 -3.60 12.14
CA MET A 262 5.89 -2.23 12.47
C MET A 262 6.94 -2.18 13.59
N ILE A 263 6.75 -2.98 14.64
CA ILE A 263 7.69 -3.03 15.77
C ILE A 263 9.02 -3.58 15.29
N THR A 264 9.03 -4.73 14.60
CA THR A 264 10.30 -5.28 14.05
C THR A 264 10.94 -4.31 13.07
N GLY A 265 10.16 -3.67 12.19
CA GLY A 265 10.65 -2.69 11.23
C GLY A 265 11.36 -1.50 11.88
N ILE A 266 10.74 -0.88 12.89
CA ILE A 266 11.32 0.27 13.60
C ILE A 266 12.58 -0.14 14.39
N TRP A 267 12.58 -1.32 15.02
CA TRP A 267 13.78 -1.84 15.70
C TRP A 267 14.92 -2.17 14.74
N VAL A 268 14.62 -2.66 13.53
CA VAL A 268 15.63 -2.87 12.47
C VAL A 268 16.21 -1.54 12.01
N VAL A 269 15.36 -0.52 11.79
CA VAL A 269 15.80 0.84 11.44
C VAL A 269 16.73 1.40 12.53
N TYR A 270 16.35 1.27 13.80
CA TYR A 270 17.20 1.66 14.92
C TYR A 270 18.52 0.88 14.99
N ALA A 271 18.49 -0.45 14.80
CA ALA A 271 19.70 -1.26 14.82
C ALA A 271 20.67 -0.90 13.68
N MET A 272 20.14 -0.57 12.50
CA MET A 272 20.94 -0.07 11.37
C MET A 272 21.53 1.30 11.66
N ALA A 273 20.72 2.22 12.18
CA ALA A 273 21.18 3.55 12.57
C ALA A 273 22.24 3.49 13.68
N LEU A 274 22.10 2.55 14.63
CA LEU A 274 23.09 2.31 15.67
C LEU A 274 24.38 1.71 15.11
N TYR A 275 24.27 0.71 14.22
CA TYR A 275 25.42 0.08 13.57
C TYR A 275 26.21 1.07 12.72
N ASN A 276 25.51 1.96 12.00
CA ASN A 276 26.11 3.02 11.20
C ASN A 276 26.53 4.24 12.02
N GLN A 277 26.38 4.21 13.35
CA GLN A 277 26.74 5.31 14.22
C GLN A 277 26.04 6.61 13.82
N HIS A 278 24.75 6.58 13.53
CA HIS A 278 23.94 7.77 13.24
C HIS A 278 23.10 8.20 14.45
N VAL A 279 22.80 7.25 15.35
CA VAL A 279 22.09 7.48 16.61
C VAL A 279 22.81 6.83 17.78
N CYS A 280 22.56 7.35 18.97
CA CYS A 280 23.11 6.82 20.20
C CYS A 280 22.39 5.56 20.71
N PRO A 281 23.09 4.68 21.44
CA PRO A 281 22.44 3.58 22.14
C PRO A 281 21.37 4.11 23.10
N VAL A 282 20.18 3.49 23.11
CA VAL A 282 19.07 3.83 24.05
C VAL A 282 19.49 3.68 25.52
N ASN A 283 20.46 2.81 25.82
CA ASN A 283 21.02 2.66 27.16
C ASN A 283 22.12 3.67 27.51
N ASN A 284 22.55 4.52 26.57
CA ASN A 284 23.54 5.56 26.83
C ASN A 284 22.85 6.84 27.33
N TRP A 285 23.19 7.25 28.56
CA TRP A 285 22.69 8.47 29.20
C TRP A 285 23.76 9.57 29.31
N LEU A 286 24.97 9.30 28.81
CA LEU A 286 26.09 10.23 28.84
C LEU A 286 26.29 10.85 27.46
N TYR A 287 26.00 12.15 27.36
CA TYR A 287 26.17 12.95 26.16
C TYR A 287 27.32 13.95 26.38
N ASN A 288 28.39 13.86 25.58
CA ASN A 288 29.56 14.74 25.68
C ASN A 288 29.55 15.76 24.53
N GLU A 289 29.51 17.05 24.86
CA GLU A 289 29.49 18.13 23.86
C GLU A 289 30.86 18.36 23.18
N SER A 290 31.94 17.74 23.67
CA SER A 290 33.33 17.94 23.20
C SER A 290 33.84 16.84 22.25
N CYS A 291 33.00 16.31 21.36
CA CYS A 291 33.47 15.36 20.34
C CYS A 291 34.26 16.12 19.25
N GLU A 292 35.58 15.93 19.18
CA GLU A 292 36.48 16.65 18.25
C GLU A 292 36.33 16.24 16.77
N GLU A 293 35.66 15.11 16.47
CA GLU A 293 35.43 14.62 15.10
C GLU A 293 33.99 14.15 14.88
N GLU A 294 33.45 14.36 13.67
CA GLU A 294 32.11 13.94 13.27
C GLU A 294 31.91 12.42 13.39
N LEU A 295 30.70 12.00 13.79
CA LEU A 295 30.33 10.62 14.14
C LEU A 295 30.66 9.59 13.03
N HIS A 296 30.61 10.00 11.75
CA HIS A 296 30.91 9.16 10.59
C HIS A 296 32.41 8.76 10.48
N MET A 297 33.31 9.48 11.16
CA MET A 297 34.75 9.17 11.21
C MET A 297 35.14 8.34 12.44
N GLN A 298 34.25 8.18 13.43
CA GLN A 298 34.58 7.55 14.71
C GLN A 298 34.54 6.01 14.66
N ARG A 299 35.57 5.36 14.08
CA ARG A 299 35.77 3.91 14.23
C ARG A 299 36.55 3.58 15.50
N GLY A 300 35.85 3.35 16.61
CA GLY A 300 36.44 2.91 17.87
C GLY A 300 35.43 2.31 18.86
N PRO A 301 35.89 1.72 19.98
CA PRO A 301 35.03 1.10 21.00
C PRO A 301 34.24 2.10 21.87
N VAL A 302 34.47 3.41 21.69
CA VAL A 302 33.79 4.48 22.42
C VAL A 302 33.05 5.35 21.40
N LEU A 303 31.73 5.21 21.35
CA LEU A 303 30.85 6.04 20.52
C LEU A 303 30.64 7.39 21.24
N CYS A 304 31.11 8.50 20.66
CA CYS A 304 30.92 9.82 21.27
C CYS A 304 29.49 10.31 20.96
N CYS A 305 28.64 10.38 21.99
CA CYS A 305 27.23 10.74 21.83
C CYS A 305 26.99 12.22 22.09
N THR A 306 26.36 12.91 21.14
CA THR A 306 25.92 14.30 21.30
C THR A 306 24.40 14.41 21.41
N LEU A 307 23.90 15.55 21.91
CA LEU A 307 22.47 15.85 21.99
C LEU A 307 21.78 15.88 20.61
N GLU A 308 22.52 15.95 19.50
CA GLU A 308 21.96 15.90 18.15
C GLU A 308 21.62 14.46 17.69
N ASN A 309 22.20 13.44 18.34
CA ASN A 309 22.11 12.02 17.97
C ASN A 309 21.19 11.20 18.89
N ILE A 310 20.30 11.85 19.62
CA ILE A 310 19.33 11.18 20.51
C ILE A 310 18.51 10.17 19.70
N PRO A 311 18.29 8.93 20.21
CA PRO A 311 17.63 7.85 19.47
C PRO A 311 16.11 8.00 19.38
N LEU A 312 15.63 9.12 18.82
CA LEU A 312 14.24 9.28 18.42
C LEU A 312 13.93 8.32 17.26
N ILE A 313 12.67 7.86 17.15
CA ILE A 313 12.27 6.93 16.08
C ILE A 313 12.54 7.57 14.72
N SER A 314 12.11 8.82 14.55
CA SER A 314 12.30 9.58 13.32
C SER A 314 13.77 9.86 13.02
N LYS A 315 14.59 10.11 14.04
CA LYS A 315 16.04 10.33 13.86
C LYS A 315 16.73 9.07 13.35
N SER A 316 16.35 7.92 13.90
CA SER A 316 16.82 6.61 13.45
C SER A 316 16.50 6.31 11.99
N GLY A 317 15.53 7.00 11.38
CA GLY A 317 15.13 6.82 9.98
C GLY A 317 15.59 7.94 9.04
N THR A 318 16.63 8.70 9.39
CA THR A 318 16.95 9.93 8.66
C THR A 318 17.92 9.72 7.50
N MET A 319 18.99 8.95 7.70
CA MET A 319 20.06 8.80 6.70
C MET A 319 19.85 7.53 5.86
N PRO A 320 20.37 7.46 4.63
CA PRO A 320 20.39 6.20 3.88
C PRO A 320 21.41 5.20 4.46
N PRO A 321 21.13 3.88 4.45
CA PRO A 321 19.97 3.20 3.85
C PRO A 321 18.72 3.09 4.76
N GLU A 322 18.83 3.43 6.05
CA GLU A 322 17.75 3.25 7.03
C GLU A 322 16.52 4.13 6.76
N SER A 323 16.69 5.27 6.11
CA SER A 323 15.58 6.15 5.70
C SER A 323 14.62 5.48 4.73
N CYS A 324 15.12 4.64 3.82
CA CYS A 324 14.28 3.86 2.93
C CYS A 324 13.49 2.79 3.68
N PHE A 325 14.11 2.15 4.68
CA PHE A 325 13.42 1.19 5.54
C PHE A 325 12.37 1.87 6.40
N PHE A 326 12.67 3.05 6.93
CA PHE A 326 11.73 3.86 7.70
C PHE A 326 10.52 4.27 6.85
N SER A 327 10.74 4.78 5.63
CA SER A 327 9.65 5.09 4.69
C SER A 327 8.81 3.87 4.34
N LEU A 328 9.43 2.71 4.13
CA LEU A 328 8.73 1.46 3.86
C LEU A 328 7.85 1.02 5.03
N VAL A 329 8.41 1.06 6.24
CA VAL A 329 7.72 0.65 7.47
C VAL A 329 6.52 1.57 7.70
N CYS A 330 6.71 2.88 7.71
CA CYS A 330 5.64 3.87 7.88
C CYS A 330 4.57 3.78 6.78
N SER A 331 4.95 3.62 5.51
CA SER A 331 3.98 3.54 4.40
C SER A 331 3.16 2.25 4.43
N THR A 332 3.80 1.12 4.76
CA THR A 332 3.10 -0.16 4.91
C THR A 332 2.19 -0.13 6.15
N GLY A 333 2.69 0.41 7.27
CA GLY A 333 1.90 0.63 8.48
C GLY A 333 0.66 1.47 8.23
N SER A 334 0.80 2.56 7.49
CA SER A 334 -0.31 3.43 7.11
C SER A 334 -1.38 2.66 6.33
N PHE A 335 -1.00 1.87 5.34
CA PHE A 335 -1.93 1.02 4.60
C PHE A 335 -2.65 0.01 5.52
N MET A 336 -1.93 -0.64 6.44
CA MET A 336 -2.52 -1.59 7.37
C MET A 336 -3.47 -0.92 8.37
N VAL A 337 -3.15 0.28 8.85
CA VAL A 337 -4.03 1.11 9.69
C VAL A 337 -5.34 1.43 8.95
N LEU A 338 -5.26 1.85 7.68
CA LEU A 338 -6.44 2.12 6.85
C LEU A 338 -7.34 0.88 6.72
N LEU A 339 -6.73 -0.27 6.43
CA LEU A 339 -7.43 -1.53 6.23
C LEU A 339 -8.09 -2.03 7.52
N ILE A 340 -7.36 -2.06 8.63
CA ILE A 340 -7.89 -2.49 9.94
C ILE A 340 -8.99 -1.53 10.40
N GLY A 341 -8.81 -0.22 10.22
CA GLY A 341 -9.83 0.79 10.53
C GLY A 341 -11.12 0.59 9.73
N LEU A 342 -11.02 0.32 8.43
CA LEU A 342 -12.16 0.02 7.57
C LEU A 342 -12.89 -1.26 7.99
N LEU A 343 -12.14 -2.34 8.26
CA LEU A 343 -12.72 -3.61 8.72
C LEU A 343 -13.41 -3.46 10.06
N ARG A 344 -12.80 -2.70 10.98
CA ARG A 344 -13.42 -2.39 12.27
C ARG A 344 -14.71 -1.62 12.10
N TYR A 345 -14.72 -0.59 11.24
CA TYR A 345 -15.91 0.19 10.93
C TYR A 345 -17.04 -0.70 10.38
N ALA A 346 -16.72 -1.58 9.42
CA ALA A 346 -17.68 -2.52 8.82
C ALA A 346 -18.24 -3.50 9.86
N HIS A 347 -17.38 -4.09 10.69
CA HIS A 347 -17.79 -5.01 11.76
C HIS A 347 -18.75 -4.35 12.76
N VAL A 348 -18.50 -3.10 13.13
CA VAL A 348 -19.36 -2.36 14.06
C VAL A 348 -20.73 -2.07 13.45
N ILE A 349 -20.81 -1.75 12.15
CA ILE A 349 -22.09 -1.54 11.43
C ILE A 349 -22.91 -2.82 11.33
N GLU A 350 -22.26 -3.96 11.17
CA GLU A 350 -22.93 -5.24 11.08
C GLU A 350 -23.57 -5.64 12.42
N LYS A 351 -22.89 -5.35 13.54
CA LYS A 351 -23.37 -5.71 14.88
C LYS A 351 -24.31 -4.67 15.51
N HIS A 352 -24.17 -3.39 15.16
CA HIS A 352 -24.91 -2.27 15.75
C HIS A 352 -25.19 -1.14 14.75
N GLN A 353 -26.25 -0.33 14.98
CA GLN A 353 -26.59 0.79 14.10
C GLN A 353 -25.47 1.85 13.98
N ASN A 354 -25.48 2.59 12.87
CA ASN A 354 -24.52 3.65 12.56
C ASN A 354 -24.40 4.67 13.71
N CYS A 355 -23.25 4.68 14.37
CA CYS A 355 -22.94 5.63 15.43
C CYS A 355 -21.95 6.70 14.90
N ILE A 356 -22.16 7.95 15.31
CA ILE A 356 -21.22 9.06 15.06
C ILE A 356 -19.81 8.68 15.55
N LEU A 357 -19.72 7.96 16.66
CA LEU A 357 -18.46 7.50 17.26
C LEU A 357 -17.67 6.55 16.33
N ASN A 358 -18.36 5.68 15.59
CA ASN A 358 -17.73 4.75 14.65
C ASN A 358 -17.18 5.48 13.43
N THR A 359 -17.93 6.46 12.91
CA THR A 359 -17.50 7.29 11.78
C THR A 359 -16.34 8.21 12.17
N ALA A 360 -16.40 8.81 13.37
CA ALA A 360 -15.30 9.59 13.93
C ALA A 360 -14.03 8.72 14.08
N GLY A 361 -14.15 7.50 14.62
CA GLY A 361 -13.04 6.56 14.73
C GLY A 361 -12.43 6.18 13.38
N LEU A 362 -13.23 5.96 12.33
CA LEU A 362 -12.68 5.71 10.99
C LEU A 362 -11.91 6.92 10.46
N SER A 363 -12.50 8.12 10.59
CA SER A 363 -11.89 9.35 10.09
C SER A 363 -10.56 9.67 10.78
N THR A 364 -10.46 9.48 12.10
CA THR A 364 -9.23 9.72 12.86
C THR A 364 -8.15 8.70 12.53
N GLY A 365 -8.52 7.44 12.29
CA GLY A 365 -7.58 6.42 11.80
C GLY A 365 -7.00 6.75 10.42
N TRP A 366 -7.81 7.32 9.52
CA TRP A 366 -7.34 7.73 8.19
C TRP A 366 -6.46 8.99 8.22
N ILE A 367 -6.79 9.94 9.09
CA ILE A 367 -5.94 11.12 9.35
C ILE A 367 -4.59 10.67 9.92
N CYS A 368 -4.57 9.71 10.85
CA CYS A 368 -3.36 9.11 11.38
C CYS A 368 -2.51 8.46 10.28
N ALA A 369 -3.14 7.69 9.39
CA ALA A 369 -2.46 7.04 8.27
C ALA A 369 -1.81 8.06 7.32
N ALA A 370 -2.47 9.18 7.04
CA ALA A 370 -1.91 10.28 6.26
C ALA A 370 -0.69 10.93 6.96
N GLY A 371 -0.81 11.19 8.26
CA GLY A 371 0.31 11.68 9.08
C GLY A 371 1.52 10.74 9.05
N LEU A 372 1.28 9.42 9.18
CA LEU A 372 2.33 8.40 9.17
C LEU A 372 3.05 8.30 7.81
N ILE A 373 2.32 8.43 6.69
CA ILE A 373 2.93 8.53 5.36
C ILE A 373 3.87 9.74 5.30
N MET A 374 3.42 10.88 5.80
CA MET A 374 4.22 12.11 5.76
C MET A 374 5.48 12.00 6.63
N VAL A 375 5.37 11.50 7.87
CA VAL A 375 6.52 11.23 8.75
C VAL A 375 7.54 10.30 8.10
N GLY A 376 7.05 9.22 7.45
CA GLY A 376 7.91 8.22 6.84
C GLY A 376 8.64 8.69 5.58
N ASN A 377 8.02 9.56 4.77
CA ASN A 377 8.56 9.98 3.46
C ASN A 377 9.31 11.32 3.49
N PHE A 378 9.13 12.11 4.55
CA PHE A 378 9.84 13.38 4.74
C PHE A 378 10.68 13.26 6.01
N GLN A 379 11.98 13.02 5.88
CA GLN A 379 12.89 12.81 7.00
C GLN A 379 13.13 14.11 7.78
N VAL A 380 13.34 14.00 9.09
CA VAL A 380 13.36 15.14 10.02
C VAL A 380 14.47 16.16 9.72
N ASP A 381 15.63 15.72 9.22
CA ASP A 381 16.76 16.62 8.96
C ASP A 381 16.76 17.23 7.55
N TYR A 382 16.04 16.64 6.59
CA TYR A 382 15.97 17.14 5.21
C TYR A 382 14.69 17.94 4.94
N ALA A 383 13.57 17.55 5.54
CA ALA A 383 12.25 18.11 5.28
C ALA A 383 11.50 18.38 6.60
N LYS A 384 12.18 19.07 7.52
CA LYS A 384 11.74 19.33 8.90
C LYS A 384 10.29 19.80 9.03
N VAL A 385 9.88 20.78 8.23
CA VAL A 385 8.50 21.32 8.27
C VAL A 385 7.47 20.24 7.97
N LEU A 386 7.63 19.53 6.86
CA LEU A 386 6.69 18.47 6.46
C LEU A 386 6.71 17.31 7.45
N HIS A 387 7.88 16.95 7.96
CA HIS A 387 8.03 15.91 8.99
C HIS A 387 7.24 16.25 10.26
N TYR A 388 7.43 17.46 10.83
CA TYR A 388 6.73 17.85 12.05
C TYR A 388 5.24 18.09 11.85
N VAL A 389 4.81 18.57 10.67
CA VAL A 389 3.37 18.57 10.34
C VAL A 389 2.85 17.13 10.32
N GLY A 390 3.62 16.18 9.80
CA GLY A 390 3.26 14.76 9.77
C GLY A 390 3.12 14.18 11.17
N ALA A 391 4.10 14.43 12.03
CA ALA A 391 4.09 14.00 13.42
C ALA A 391 2.93 14.65 14.20
N GLY A 392 2.73 15.95 14.02
CA GLY A 392 1.63 16.72 14.61
C GLY A 392 0.25 16.28 14.14
N VAL A 393 0.14 15.64 12.98
CA VAL A 393 -1.10 14.99 12.54
C VAL A 393 -1.19 13.57 13.09
N ALA A 394 -0.14 12.77 12.97
CA ALA A 394 -0.14 11.35 13.31
C ALA A 394 -0.41 11.12 14.80
N PHE A 395 0.35 11.74 15.71
CA PHE A 395 0.32 11.44 17.14
C PHE A 395 -1.01 11.84 17.81
N PRO A 396 -1.56 13.06 17.60
CA PRO A 396 -2.85 13.42 18.18
C PRO A 396 -4.02 12.62 17.57
N SER A 397 -3.99 12.34 16.27
CA SER A 397 -5.05 11.56 15.63
C SER A 397 -5.03 10.09 16.03
N SER A 398 -3.86 9.47 16.24
CA SER A 398 -3.76 8.13 16.83
C SER A 398 -4.25 8.09 18.26
N MET A 399 -3.94 9.12 19.07
CA MET A 399 -4.47 9.23 20.43
C MET A 399 -6.00 9.29 20.42
N LEU A 400 -6.56 10.18 19.59
CA LEU A 400 -8.01 10.31 19.46
C LEU A 400 -8.64 9.00 18.96
N PHE A 401 -8.01 8.32 18.00
CA PHE A 401 -8.45 7.01 17.53
C PHE A 401 -8.57 5.99 18.67
N VAL A 402 -7.52 5.79 19.48
CA VAL A 402 -7.55 4.78 20.55
C VAL A 402 -8.53 5.14 21.66
N CYS A 403 -8.73 6.42 21.96
CA CYS A 403 -9.77 6.90 22.88
C CYS A 403 -11.19 6.54 22.36
N LEU A 404 -11.48 6.88 21.11
CA LEU A 404 -12.78 6.61 20.48
C LEU A 404 -13.05 5.11 20.38
N GLN A 405 -12.04 4.31 20.00
CA GLN A 405 -12.16 2.86 19.90
C GLN A 405 -12.32 2.19 21.27
N SER A 406 -11.64 2.68 22.30
CA SER A 406 -11.83 2.21 23.68
C SER A 406 -13.25 2.47 24.17
N ALA A 407 -13.76 3.69 23.98
CA ALA A 407 -15.14 4.05 24.32
C ALA A 407 -16.17 3.22 23.55
N LEU A 408 -15.93 3.00 22.24
CA LEU A 408 -16.78 2.18 21.40
C LEU A 408 -16.77 0.72 21.85
N THR A 409 -15.62 0.18 22.25
CA THR A 409 -15.49 -1.21 22.76
C THR A 409 -16.38 -1.43 23.98
N TYR A 410 -16.36 -0.51 24.96
CA TYR A 410 -17.24 -0.60 26.13
C TYR A 410 -18.71 -0.47 25.78
N ARG A 411 -19.07 0.45 24.87
CA ARG A 411 -20.47 0.61 24.44
C ARG A 411 -21.03 -0.62 23.73
N LEU A 412 -20.17 -1.42 23.10
CA LEU A 412 -20.58 -2.61 22.35
C LEU A 412 -20.43 -3.91 23.16
N ALA A 413 -19.79 -3.87 24.34
CA ALA A 413 -19.52 -5.04 25.16
C ALA A 413 -20.80 -5.62 25.78
N LYS A 414 -21.06 -6.91 25.53
CA LYS A 414 -22.19 -7.67 26.09
C LYS A 414 -21.71 -8.86 26.91
N THR A 415 -20.54 -9.39 26.59
CA THR A 415 -19.93 -10.55 27.25
C THR A 415 -18.79 -10.13 28.18
N GLN A 416 -18.50 -10.94 29.20
CA GLN A 416 -17.37 -10.72 30.11
C GLN A 416 -16.02 -10.67 29.37
N GLY A 417 -15.87 -11.42 28.28
CA GLY A 417 -14.68 -11.37 27.43
C GLY A 417 -14.49 -10.02 26.74
N GLU A 418 -15.57 -9.43 26.20
CA GLU A 418 -15.55 -8.10 25.58
C GLU A 418 -15.26 -6.99 26.61
N TYR A 419 -15.81 -7.09 27.83
CA TYR A 419 -15.47 -6.17 28.91
C TYR A 419 -13.99 -6.25 29.30
N ARG A 420 -13.41 -7.45 29.37
CA ARG A 420 -11.97 -7.63 29.63
C ARG A 420 -11.11 -6.99 28.55
N THR A 421 -11.48 -7.12 27.28
CA THR A 421 -10.81 -6.42 26.17
C THR A 421 -10.98 -4.90 26.27
N GLY A 422 -12.14 -4.42 26.72
CA GLY A 422 -12.38 -3.01 27.03
C GLY A 422 -11.45 -2.46 28.12
N HIS A 423 -11.29 -3.19 29.24
CA HIS A 423 -10.36 -2.82 30.31
C HIS A 423 -8.92 -2.75 29.82
N LEU A 424 -8.49 -3.75 29.05
CA LEU A 424 -7.16 -3.76 28.44
C LEU A 424 -6.94 -2.53 27.54
N ARG A 425 -7.89 -2.21 26.66
CA ARG A 425 -7.81 -1.07 25.74
C ARG A 425 -7.75 0.27 26.46
N VAL A 426 -8.55 0.46 27.51
CA VAL A 426 -8.49 1.69 28.33
C VAL A 426 -7.17 1.80 29.07
N ALA A 427 -6.66 0.71 29.65
CA ALA A 427 -5.36 0.72 30.31
C ALA A 427 -4.24 1.11 29.34
N MET A 428 -4.21 0.50 28.15
CA MET A 428 -3.26 0.85 27.09
C MET A 428 -3.40 2.30 26.62
N THR A 429 -4.63 2.79 26.47
CA THR A 429 -4.92 4.18 26.08
C THR A 429 -4.43 5.18 27.14
N MET A 430 -4.66 4.90 28.42
CA MET A 430 -4.20 5.74 29.52
C MET A 430 -2.66 5.76 29.60
N LEU A 431 -2.02 4.60 29.46
CA LEU A 431 -0.55 4.52 29.40
C LEU A 431 0.01 5.27 28.19
N ALA A 432 -0.65 5.17 27.03
CA ALA A 432 -0.25 5.90 25.83
C ALA A 432 -0.42 7.42 26.04
N LEU A 433 -1.49 7.86 26.70
CA LEU A 433 -1.71 9.27 27.02
C LEU A 433 -0.61 9.82 27.93
N VAL A 434 -0.27 9.09 28.99
CA VAL A 434 0.82 9.46 29.89
C VAL A 434 2.15 9.52 29.14
N ALA A 435 2.46 8.51 28.31
CA ALA A 435 3.69 8.49 27.51
C ALA A 435 3.74 9.67 26.53
N LEU A 436 2.65 9.98 25.82
CA LEU A 436 2.60 11.11 24.91
C LEU A 436 2.83 12.44 25.64
N VAL A 437 2.15 12.66 26.77
CA VAL A 437 2.29 13.89 27.56
C VAL A 437 3.72 14.03 28.10
N LEU A 438 4.30 12.95 28.62
CA LEU A 438 5.67 12.97 29.12
C LEU A 438 6.70 13.19 28.01
N SER A 439 6.48 12.66 26.80
CA SER A 439 7.35 12.94 25.65
C SER A 439 7.40 14.43 25.32
N ILE A 440 6.25 15.12 25.33
CA ILE A 440 6.18 16.56 25.03
C ILE A 440 6.75 17.40 26.17
N LEU A 441 6.43 17.07 27.43
CA LEU A 441 6.88 17.85 28.58
C LEU A 441 8.40 17.75 28.79
N LEU A 442 8.98 16.57 28.60
CA LEU A 442 10.41 16.33 28.86
C LEU A 442 11.32 16.85 27.73
N ASP A 443 10.77 17.09 26.53
CA ASP A 443 11.50 17.69 25.41
C ASP A 443 11.95 19.14 25.71
N SER A 444 11.21 19.84 26.59
CA SER A 444 11.52 21.21 27.02
C SER A 444 12.64 21.33 28.07
N PHE A 445 13.10 20.20 28.62
CA PHE A 445 14.15 20.17 29.65
C PHE A 445 15.43 19.51 29.10
N VAL A 446 16.50 19.49 29.89
CA VAL A 446 17.78 18.79 29.59
C VAL A 446 17.61 17.25 29.49
N LEU A 447 16.38 16.74 29.60
CA LEU A 447 16.01 15.32 29.63
C LEU A 447 15.46 14.82 28.27
N GLN A 448 15.99 15.32 27.16
CA GLN A 448 15.56 14.94 25.80
C GLN A 448 15.67 13.42 25.53
N HIS A 449 16.65 12.73 26.14
CA HIS A 449 16.73 11.27 26.07
C HIS A 449 15.53 10.57 26.70
N ALA A 450 15.04 11.09 27.83
CA ALA A 450 13.84 10.56 28.47
C ALA A 450 12.59 10.82 27.61
N SER A 451 12.50 11.99 26.95
CA SER A 451 11.44 12.27 25.97
C SER A 451 11.42 11.23 24.85
N ALA A 452 12.59 10.90 24.28
CA ALA A 452 12.71 9.88 23.25
C ALA A 452 12.21 8.50 23.73
N ILE A 453 12.57 8.08 24.94
CA ILE A 453 12.07 6.81 25.51
C ILE A 453 10.54 6.81 25.61
N PHE A 454 9.92 7.91 26.03
CA PHE A 454 8.47 8.01 26.09
C PHE A 454 7.80 8.03 24.71
N GLU A 455 8.44 8.62 23.69
CA GLU A 455 8.00 8.50 22.29
C GLU A 455 7.97 7.03 21.84
N TRP A 456 9.03 6.28 22.12
CA TRP A 456 9.08 4.84 21.81
C TRP A 456 7.98 4.07 22.53
N ILE A 457 7.79 4.30 23.84
CA ILE A 457 6.73 3.66 24.62
C ILE A 457 5.35 3.98 24.02
N TYR A 458 5.11 5.23 23.68
CA TYR A 458 3.87 5.66 23.04
C TYR A 458 3.60 4.88 21.74
N CYS A 459 4.56 4.87 20.81
CA CYS A 459 4.41 4.17 19.53
C CYS A 459 4.17 2.67 19.71
N MET A 460 4.87 2.01 20.64
CA MET A 460 4.68 0.59 20.95
C MET A 460 3.27 0.30 21.46
N LEU A 461 2.76 1.13 22.38
CA LEU A 461 1.40 0.99 22.91
C LEU A 461 0.34 1.15 21.83
N ILE A 462 0.49 2.12 20.91
CA ILE A 462 -0.44 2.31 19.79
C ILE A 462 -0.42 1.10 18.85
N MET A 463 0.76 0.60 18.47
CA MET A 463 0.87 -0.58 17.60
C MET A 463 0.25 -1.83 18.22
N LEU A 464 0.53 -2.08 19.50
CA LEU A 464 -0.06 -3.19 20.24
C LEU A 464 -1.58 -3.03 20.39
N PHE A 465 -2.09 -1.80 20.51
CA PHE A 465 -3.53 -1.53 20.59
C PHE A 465 -4.24 -2.03 19.32
N TYR A 466 -3.69 -1.77 18.13
CA TYR A 466 -4.23 -2.32 16.88
C TYR A 466 -4.25 -3.85 16.88
N GLY A 467 -3.24 -4.50 17.46
CA GLY A 467 -3.19 -5.95 17.65
C GLY A 467 -4.40 -6.50 18.41
N THR A 468 -4.96 -5.74 19.36
CA THR A 468 -6.13 -6.17 20.14
C THR A 468 -7.40 -6.35 19.30
N PHE A 469 -7.48 -5.80 18.08
CA PHE A 469 -8.63 -6.05 17.18
C PHE A 469 -8.72 -7.51 16.73
N ALA A 470 -7.63 -8.29 16.85
CA ALA A 470 -7.65 -9.72 16.58
C ALA A 470 -8.69 -10.48 17.43
N PHE A 471 -8.92 -10.05 18.68
CA PHE A 471 -9.91 -10.65 19.58
C PHE A 471 -11.35 -10.41 19.14
N GLU A 472 -11.62 -9.40 18.32
CA GLU A 472 -12.97 -9.11 17.82
C GLU A 472 -13.16 -9.69 16.41
N PHE A 473 -12.08 -9.80 15.64
CA PHE A 473 -12.11 -10.41 14.32
C PHE A 473 -12.09 -11.95 14.35
N SER A 474 -11.71 -12.57 15.48
CA SER A 474 -11.88 -14.01 15.70
C SER A 474 -13.36 -14.42 15.60
N ASP A 475 -14.25 -13.58 16.09
CA ASP A 475 -15.68 -13.90 16.21
C ASP A 475 -16.42 -13.84 14.87
N ILE A 476 -15.84 -13.17 13.86
CA ILE A 476 -16.37 -13.09 12.49
C ILE A 476 -16.42 -14.48 11.83
N SER A 477 -15.61 -15.43 12.30
CA SER A 477 -15.60 -16.81 11.81
C SER A 477 -16.48 -17.78 12.60
N GLY A 478 -17.07 -17.35 13.73
CA GLY A 478 -17.66 -18.24 14.72
C GLY A 478 -19.16 -18.56 14.59
N THR A 479 -19.89 -18.01 13.61
CA THR A 479 -21.35 -18.18 13.54
C THR A 479 -21.86 -18.64 12.17
N ARG A 480 -21.76 -19.95 11.93
CA ARG A 480 -22.84 -20.73 11.31
C ARG A 480 -23.00 -22.03 12.06
N SER A 481 -23.81 -21.99 13.11
CA SER A 481 -24.57 -23.15 13.61
C SER A 481 -25.98 -22.69 13.89
#